data_AF-A0A6C0G873-F1
#
_entry.id   AF-A0A6C0G873-F1
#
_cell.length_a   1.000
_cell.length_b   1.000
_cell.length_c   1.000
_cell.angle_alpha   90.00
_cell.angle_beta   90.00
_cell.angle_gamma   90.00
#
_symmetry.space_group_name_H-M   'P 1'
#
loop_
_entity.id
_entity.type
_entity.pdbx_description
1 polymer ?
#
loop_
_entity_poly.entity_id
_entity_poly.type
_entity_poly.pdbx_seq_one_letter_code
_entity_poly.pdbx_strand_id
1 'polypeptide(L)' 'MIDYLHILSEDPRHPELDIKKMQGLENHFRLRIGSFRVIYTIIDNELIVIIDKNRSRGDIYKS' A
#
# COMPACT_ATOMS: atom_id res chain seq x y z
N MET A 1 -9.25 -5.83 4.07
CA MET A 1 -7.80 -5.97 3.80
C MET A 1 -7.59 -6.95 2.65
N ILE A 2 -8.12 -8.17 2.74
CA ILE A 2 -8.06 -9.15 1.65
C ILE A 2 -8.68 -8.60 0.36
N ASP A 3 -9.85 -7.93 0.45
CA ASP A 3 -10.51 -7.37 -0.73
C ASP A 3 -9.66 -6.32 -1.47
N TYR A 4 -8.89 -5.52 -0.72
CA TYR A 4 -7.99 -4.52 -1.30
C TYR A 4 -6.78 -5.16 -1.99
N LEU A 5 -6.24 -6.25 -1.44
CA LEU A 5 -5.16 -7.00 -2.07
C LEU A 5 -5.65 -7.71 -3.33
N HIS A 6 -6.89 -8.19 -3.34
CA HIS A 6 -7.49 -8.76 -4.54
C HIS A 6 -7.60 -7.72 -5.66
N ILE A 7 -8.17 -6.55 -5.38
CA ILE A 7 -8.27 -5.46 -6.37
C ILE A 7 -6.87 -5.03 -6.84
N LEU A 8 -5.91 -4.90 -5.90
CA LEU A 8 -4.53 -4.52 -6.22
C LEU A 8 -3.83 -5.56 -7.12
N SER A 9 -4.20 -6.84 -7.01
CA SER A 9 -3.65 -7.91 -7.85
C SER A 9 -4.24 -7.94 -9.26
N GLU A 10 -5.46 -7.45 -9.43
CA GLU A 10 -6.12 -7.32 -10.75
C GLU A 10 -5.65 -6.06 -11.49
N ASP A 11 -5.65 -4.92 -10.80
CA ASP A 11 -5.13 -3.66 -11.31
C ASP A 11 -4.39 -2.90 -10.18
N PRO A 12 -3.05 -2.85 -10.22
CA PRO A 12 -2.27 -2.14 -9.21
C PRO A 12 -2.39 -0.61 -9.31
N ARG A 13 -3.21 -0.08 -10.23
CA ARG A 13 -3.55 1.35 -10.36
C ARG A 13 -5.06 1.58 -10.40
N HIS A 14 -5.84 0.65 -9.85
CA HIS A 14 -7.30 0.71 -9.89
C HIS A 14 -7.83 2.06 -9.36
N PRO A 15 -8.73 2.75 -10.09
CA PRO A 15 -9.15 4.11 -9.77
C PRO A 15 -9.94 4.25 -8.47
N GLU A 16 -10.54 3.16 -7.97
CA GLU A 16 -11.24 3.15 -6.68
C GLU A 16 -10.31 3.10 -5.46
N LEU A 17 -9.03 2.82 -5.67
CA LEU A 17 -8.03 2.74 -4.61
C LEU A 17 -7.39 4.12 -4.37
N ASP A 18 -7.19 4.51 -3.09
CA ASP A 18 -6.44 5.72 -2.72
C ASP A 18 -4.93 5.48 -2.88
N ILE A 19 -4.51 5.44 -4.14
CA ILE A 19 -3.13 5.23 -4.59
C ILE A 19 -2.47 6.57 -4.89
N LYS A 20 -1.26 6.75 -4.37
CA LYS A 20 -0.38 7.86 -4.75
C LYS A 20 1.00 7.36 -5.14
N LYS A 21 1.53 7.86 -6.26
CA LYS A 21 2.94 7.66 -6.63
C LYS A 21 3.82 8.37 -5.60
N MET A 22 4.88 7.70 -5.16
CA MET A 22 5.87 8.29 -4.26
C MET A 22 6.81 9.21 -5.04
N GLN A 23 7.12 10.37 -4.49
CA GLN A 23 8.05 11.31 -5.11
C GLN A 23 9.49 10.78 -5.01
N GLY A 24 10.27 10.98 -6.07
CA GLY A 24 11.69 10.61 -6.12
C GLY A 24 11.96 9.10 -6.25
N LEU A 25 10.93 8.26 -6.34
CA LEU A 25 11.07 6.81 -6.53
C LEU A 25 10.32 6.37 -7.80
N GLU A 26 11.01 5.69 -8.69
CA GLU A 26 10.38 5.12 -9.88
C GLU A 26 9.53 3.91 -9.51
N ASN A 27 8.33 3.81 -10.09
CA ASN A 27 7.40 2.69 -9.89
C ASN A 27 7.01 2.37 -8.44
N HIS A 28 7.24 3.28 -7.49
CA HIS A 28 6.79 3.13 -6.11
C HIS A 28 5.48 3.87 -5.87
N PHE A 29 4.57 3.19 -5.19
CA PHE A 29 3.21 3.65 -4.92
C PHE A 29 2.85 3.41 -3.47
N ARG A 30 1.90 4.20 -2.98
CA ARG A 30 1.32 4.08 -1.65
C ARG A 30 -0.19 4.00 -1.75
N LEU A 31 -0.76 2.89 -1.33
CA LEU A 31 -2.19 2.69 -1.10
C LEU A 31 -2.54 3.01 0.37
N ARG A 32 -3.59 3.80 0.60
CA ARG A 32 -4.16 4.05 1.93
C ARG A 32 -5.41 3.18 2.15
N ILE A 33 -5.40 2.42 3.26
CA ILE A 33 -6.56 1.61 3.68
C ILE A 33 -6.88 1.98 5.13
N GLY A 34 -7.73 2.99 5.32
CA GLY A 34 -8.01 3.54 6.66
C GLY A 34 -6.75 4.07 7.35
N SER A 35 -6.32 3.39 8.42
CA SER A 35 -5.09 3.68 9.19
C SER A 35 -3.84 2.94 8.69
N PHE A 36 -4.00 1.98 7.77
CA PHE A 36 -2.89 1.24 7.18
C PHE A 36 -2.39 1.93 5.92
N ARG A 37 -1.08 1.78 5.68
CA ARG A 37 -0.43 2.21 4.43
C ARG A 37 0.22 0.98 3.81
N VAL A 38 -0.07 0.74 2.54
CA VAL A 38 0.59 -0.30 1.75
C VAL A 38 1.52 0.41 0.78
N ILE A 39 2.81 0.14 0.88
CA ILE A 39 3.79 0.57 -0.11
C ILE A 39 4.00 -0.59 -1.05
N TYR A 40 3.95 -0.33 -2.35
CA TYR A 40 4.21 -1.38 -3.34
C TYR A 40 4.97 -0.83 -4.52
N THR A 41 5.65 -1.74 -5.21
CA THR A 41 6.34 -1.49 -6.47
C THR A 41 5.97 -2.56 -7.49
N ILE A 42 6.05 -2.21 -8.76
CA ILE A 42 5.81 -3.11 -9.88
C ILE A 42 7.16 -3.27 -10.61
N ILE A 43 7.72 -4.47 -10.57
CA ILE A 43 9.01 -4.82 -11.18
C ILE A 43 8.79 -6.07 -12.02
N ASP A 44 9.11 -6.02 -13.31
CA ASP A 44 9.00 -7.18 -14.23
C ASP A 44 7.65 -7.91 -14.16
N ASN A 45 6.55 -7.13 -14.11
CA ASN A 45 5.16 -7.59 -13.93
C ASN A 45 4.87 -8.26 -12.57
N GLU A 46 5.80 -8.25 -11.63
CA GLU A 46 5.59 -8.70 -10.26
C GLU A 46 5.23 -7.53 -9.34
N LEU A 47 4.29 -7.78 -8.44
CA LEU A 47 3.85 -6.83 -7.42
C LEU A 47 4.57 -7.11 -6.10
N ILE A 48 5.50 -6.23 -5.72
CA ILE A 48 6.18 -6.33 -4.42
C ILE A 48 5.44 -5.44 -3.43
N VAL A 49 4.92 -6.03 -2.35
CA VAL A 49 4.04 -5.36 -1.39
C VAL A 49 4.66 -5.34 0.01
N ILE A 50 4.72 -4.15 0.60
CA ILE A 50 5.14 -3.91 1.99
C ILE A 50 4.00 -3.24 2.73
N ILE A 51 3.51 -3.88 3.80
CA ILE A 51 2.40 -3.35 4.62
C ILE A 51 2.98 -2.62 5.83
N ASP A 52 2.75 -1.31 5.90
CA ASP A 52 3.10 -0.47 7.04
C ASP A 52 1.85 -0.13 7.86
N LYS A 53 1.79 -0.68 9.08
CA LYS A 53 0.76 -0.34 10.05
C LYS A 53 1.19 0.91 10.83
N ASN A 54 0.75 2.07 10.36
CA ASN A 54 0.86 3.29 11.14
C ASN A 54 -0.21 3.34 12.24
N ARG A 55 0.08 2.72 13.38
CA ARG A 55 -0.57 3.07 14.64
C ARG A 55 -0.12 4.48 15.05
N SER A 56 -0.98 5.24 15.73
CA SER A 56 -0.57 6.51 16.34
C SER A 56 0.63 6.27 17.27
N ARG A 57 1.49 7.28 17.46
CA ARG A 57 2.73 7.16 18.27
C ARG A 57 2.51 6.66 19.72
N GLY A 58 1.27 6.62 20.21
CA GLY A 58 0.89 6.10 21.53
C GLY A 58 0.40 4.64 21.56
N ASP A 59 0.37 3.93 20.43
CA ASP A 59 -0.27 2.61 20.33
C ASP A 59 0.75 1.50 19.93
N ILE A 60 2.05 1.83 19.99
CA ILE A 60 3.18 0.91 19.73
C ILE A 60 3.56 0.11 21.01
N TYR A 61 3.12 0.53 22.20
CA TYR A 61 3.28 -0.22 23.45
C TYR A 61 1.92 -0.60 24.03
N LYS A 62 1.29 -1.62 23.46
CA LYS A 62 0.38 -2.49 24.21
C LYS A 62 0.73 -3.93 23.87
N SER A 63 1.73 -4.42 24.59
CA SER A 63 1.92 -5.83 24.93
C SER A 63 1.37 -6.04 26.34
#